data_AF-A0A927U8Q2-F1
#
_entry.id   AF-A0A927U8Q2-F1
#
_cell.length_a   1.000
_cell.length_b   1.000
_cell.length_c   1.000
_cell.angle_alpha   90.00
_cell.angle_beta   90.00
_cell.angle_gamma   90.00
#
_symmetry.space_group_name_H-M   'P 1'
#
loop_
_entity.id
_entity.type
_entity.pdbx_description
1 polymer ?
#
loop_
_entity_poly.entity_id
_entity_poly.type
_entity_poly.pdbx_seq_one_letter_code
_entity_poly.pdbx_strand_id
1 'polypeptide(L)'
;MKRKIYFLLACITMACMLSACSAKTAKQDEEVVETKQEEEVVLSEKQKKILKEAGLPQNYDELDAMQQINIRNIGLMLDYIENKYDKEFEFYKFYADSTGLETPSLEVYPVDDSECIVTVKTVTKSDSKKVTYTDDYMELQATSEYEQAVKNCIAERFQDAEFEVFSTINSMEEGERDVLSKASAVTYVCMVDPFEKEEDALKAAEEVINYIKEKNGNKPLGIYYYMQTEEQFNQTYITSADDDFSDVEYKYRMTTNNNAARIEEK
;
A
#
# COMPACT_ATOMS: atom_id res chain seq x y z
N MET A 1 -18.29 2.77 -5.00
CA MET A 1 -19.00 1.62 -4.38
C MET A 1 -18.05 1.00 -3.37
N LYS A 2 -18.33 1.08 -2.06
CA LYS A 2 -17.41 0.61 -1.01
C LYS A 2 -17.24 -0.91 -1.07
N ARG A 3 -16.17 -1.38 -1.71
CA ARG A 3 -15.77 -2.79 -1.70
C ARG A 3 -15.19 -3.11 -0.32
N LYS A 4 -16.07 -3.42 0.63
CA LYS A 4 -15.71 -4.04 1.90
C LYS A 4 -15.34 -5.50 1.64
N ILE A 5 -14.11 -5.74 1.20
CA ILE A 5 -13.54 -7.07 1.04
C ILE A 5 -12.70 -7.36 2.29
N TYR A 6 -13.34 -7.92 3.32
CA TYR A 6 -12.63 -8.45 4.48
C TYR A 6 -12.24 -9.90 4.18
N PHE A 7 -11.00 -10.14 3.76
CA PHE A 7 -10.48 -11.50 3.68
C PHE A 7 -9.91 -11.94 5.03
N LEU A 8 -10.69 -12.84 5.63
CA LEU A 8 -10.45 -13.67 6.80
C LEU A 8 -8.97 -14.08 7.01
N LEU A 9 -8.62 -14.22 8.30
CA LEU A 9 -7.77 -15.32 8.79
C LEU A 9 -8.25 -16.64 8.15
N ALA A 10 -7.74 -16.99 6.98
CA ALA A 10 -8.09 -18.21 6.26
C ALA A 10 -6.82 -18.94 5.83
N CYS A 11 -6.11 -19.48 6.82
CA CYS A 11 -5.29 -20.69 6.70
C CYS A 11 -5.44 -21.52 7.99
N ILE A 12 -6.69 -21.78 8.42
CA ILE A 12 -6.99 -22.73 9.49
C ILE A 12 -8.05 -23.71 8.99
N THR A 13 -7.60 -24.77 8.32
CA THR A 13 -8.17 -26.14 8.28
C THR A 13 -7.14 -26.98 7.50
N MET A 14 -6.52 -28.04 8.00
CA MET A 14 -7.13 -29.26 8.50
C MET A 14 -6.11 -30.06 9.35
N ALA A 15 -6.63 -30.74 10.36
CA ALA A 15 -5.91 -31.24 11.52
C ALA A 15 -5.51 -32.73 11.43
N CYS A 16 -4.46 -33.05 12.20
CA CYS A 16 -4.28 -34.23 13.06
C CYS A 16 -3.85 -35.62 12.52
N MET A 17 -2.96 -36.19 13.36
CA MET A 17 -2.60 -37.62 13.58
C MET A 17 -1.58 -38.18 12.58
N LEU A 18 -0.41 -38.69 12.94
CA LEU A 18 0.02 -39.63 14.00
C LEU A 18 1.53 -39.33 14.25
N SER A 19 2.23 -39.65 15.33
CA SER A 19 2.19 -40.77 16.26
C SER A 19 3.17 -40.48 17.41
N ALA A 20 2.83 -40.96 18.59
CA ALA A 20 3.64 -40.96 19.79
C ALA A 20 5.04 -41.57 19.60
N CYS A 21 6.02 -41.04 20.34
CA CYS A 21 7.07 -41.85 20.94
C CYS A 21 7.50 -41.22 22.27
N SER A 22 7.19 -41.95 23.34
CA SER A 22 7.64 -41.71 24.71
C SER A 22 9.16 -41.83 24.84
N ALA A 23 9.79 -40.90 25.55
CA ALA A 23 11.07 -41.14 26.20
C ALA A 23 11.08 -40.44 27.57
N LYS A 24 11.12 -41.26 28.63
CA LYS A 24 11.41 -40.83 30.00
C LYS A 24 12.89 -40.45 30.11
N THR A 25 13.19 -39.29 30.69
CA THR A 25 14.47 -39.07 31.38
C THR A 25 14.27 -38.21 32.62
N ALA A 26 15.18 -38.41 33.57
CA ALA A 26 15.15 -38.17 35.00
C ALA A 26 14.92 -36.72 35.49
N LYS A 27 14.46 -36.67 36.74
CA LYS A 27 14.33 -35.51 37.62
C LYS A 27 15.67 -34.76 37.78
N GLN A 28 15.63 -33.44 37.66
CA GLN A 28 16.56 -32.52 38.29
C GLN A 28 15.75 -31.45 39.03
N ASP A 29 16.23 -31.09 40.20
CA ASP A 29 15.55 -30.31 41.23
C ASP A 29 15.00 -28.97 40.71
N GLU A 30 13.70 -28.77 40.92
CA GLU A 30 13.02 -27.48 40.70
C GLU A 30 13.38 -26.53 41.85
N GLU A 31 14.28 -25.59 41.56
CA GLU A 31 14.32 -24.32 42.27
C GLU A 31 13.06 -23.56 41.83
N VAL A 32 12.10 -23.40 42.76
CA VAL A 32 10.88 -22.62 42.54
C VAL A 32 11.27 -21.16 42.37
N VAL A 33 11.55 -20.77 41.14
CA VAL A 33 11.62 -19.37 40.73
C VAL A 33 10.18 -18.90 40.67
N GLU A 34 9.80 -18.03 41.60
CA GLU A 34 8.51 -17.33 41.60
C GLU A 34 8.20 -16.81 40.19
N THR A 35 7.18 -17.40 39.57
CA THR A 35 6.56 -16.88 38.37
C THR A 35 6.01 -15.49 38.70
N LYS A 36 6.68 -14.46 38.19
CA LYS A 36 6.14 -13.11 38.13
C LYS A 36 4.72 -13.20 37.59
N GLN A 37 3.76 -12.62 38.32
CA GLN A 37 2.38 -12.46 37.88
C GLN A 37 2.36 -11.98 36.43
N GLU A 38 1.79 -12.80 35.55
CA GLU A 38 1.41 -12.37 34.20
C GLU A 38 0.41 -11.22 34.39
N GLU A 39 0.81 -10.01 33.97
CA GLU A 39 -0.14 -8.90 33.90
C GLU A 39 -1.28 -9.31 32.98
N GLU A 40 -2.52 -9.22 33.47
CA GLU A 40 -3.73 -9.52 32.71
C GLU A 40 -3.74 -8.67 31.43
N VAL A 41 -3.75 -9.32 30.27
CA VAL A 41 -3.75 -8.63 28.98
C VAL A 41 -5.14 -8.09 28.71
N VAL A 42 -5.33 -6.78 28.88
CA VAL A 42 -6.59 -6.10 28.59
C VAL A 42 -6.63 -5.67 27.12
N LEU A 43 -7.54 -6.25 26.34
CA LEU A 43 -7.77 -5.88 24.95
C LEU A 43 -8.39 -4.49 24.82
N SER A 44 -7.89 -3.69 23.88
CA SER A 44 -8.50 -2.41 23.49
C SER A 44 -9.86 -2.62 22.81
N GLU A 45 -10.68 -1.58 22.76
CA GLU A 45 -11.98 -1.64 22.06
C GLU A 45 -11.82 -1.91 20.56
N LYS A 46 -10.74 -1.40 19.93
CA LYS A 46 -10.42 -1.72 18.53
C LYS A 46 -10.07 -3.20 18.35
N GLN A 47 -9.25 -3.77 19.23
CA GLN A 47 -8.95 -5.21 19.20
C GLN A 47 -10.21 -6.06 19.39
N LYS A 48 -11.10 -5.69 20.33
CA LYS A 48 -12.38 -6.38 20.53
C LYS A 48 -13.29 -6.28 19.31
N LYS A 49 -13.32 -5.14 18.62
CA LYS A 49 -14.06 -4.95 17.36
C LYS A 49 -13.53 -5.89 16.27
N ILE A 50 -12.21 -5.95 16.08
CA ILE A 50 -11.55 -6.84 15.11
C ILE A 50 -11.89 -8.30 15.39
N LEU A 51 -11.76 -8.75 16.65
CA LEU A 51 -12.10 -10.12 17.05
C LEU A 51 -13.57 -10.44 16.79
N LYS A 52 -14.48 -9.52 17.11
CA LYS A 52 -15.92 -9.69 16.88
C LYS A 52 -16.25 -9.82 15.39
N GLU A 53 -15.64 -8.99 14.55
CA GLU A 53 -15.83 -9.05 13.09
C GLU A 53 -15.27 -10.34 12.50
N ALA A 54 -14.22 -10.91 13.10
CA ALA A 54 -13.67 -12.22 12.77
C ALA A 54 -14.46 -13.41 13.37
N GLY A 55 -15.48 -13.16 14.20
CA GLY A 55 -16.25 -14.21 14.89
C GLY A 55 -15.48 -14.92 16.01
N LEU A 56 -14.45 -14.27 16.57
CA LEU A 56 -13.60 -14.79 17.65
C LEU A 56 -14.05 -14.30 19.04
N PRO A 57 -13.66 -15.01 20.12
CA PRO A 57 -13.85 -14.54 21.49
C PRO A 57 -13.29 -13.14 21.71
N GLN A 58 -13.97 -12.31 22.49
CA GLN A 58 -13.49 -10.96 22.85
C GLN A 58 -12.71 -10.92 24.17
N ASN A 59 -12.63 -12.05 24.87
CA ASN A 59 -11.81 -12.23 26.07
C ASN A 59 -10.47 -12.83 25.65
N TYR A 60 -9.36 -12.24 26.08
CA TYR A 60 -8.01 -12.65 25.65
C TYR A 60 -7.69 -14.11 26.01
N ASP A 61 -8.08 -14.55 27.20
CA ASP A 61 -7.80 -15.91 27.70
C ASP A 61 -8.64 -17.00 26.99
N GLU A 62 -9.67 -16.60 26.24
CA GLU A 62 -10.48 -17.52 25.42
C GLU A 62 -9.89 -17.70 24.01
N LEU A 63 -8.89 -16.92 23.64
CA LEU A 63 -8.18 -17.03 22.37
C LEU A 63 -7.14 -18.15 22.41
N ASP A 64 -6.92 -18.82 21.29
CA ASP A 64 -5.77 -19.72 21.17
C ASP A 64 -4.44 -18.95 21.14
N ALA A 65 -3.32 -19.65 21.37
CA ALA A 65 -2.00 -19.03 21.45
C ALA A 65 -1.64 -18.20 20.20
N MET A 66 -2.05 -18.63 19.00
CA MET A 66 -1.76 -17.90 17.77
C MET A 66 -2.65 -16.66 17.64
N GLN A 67 -3.92 -16.77 18.00
CA GLN A 67 -4.86 -15.65 18.04
C GLN A 67 -4.41 -14.59 19.03
N GLN A 68 -3.93 -14.99 20.22
CA GLN A 68 -3.34 -14.10 21.22
C GLN A 68 -2.12 -13.33 20.67
N ILE A 69 -1.20 -14.04 20.00
CA ILE A 69 -0.03 -13.41 19.36
C ILE A 69 -0.46 -12.42 18.29
N ASN A 70 -1.38 -12.82 17.41
CA ASN A 70 -1.83 -11.99 16.29
C ASN A 70 -2.57 -10.74 16.76
N ILE A 71 -3.51 -10.86 17.71
CA ILE A 71 -4.25 -9.69 18.19
C ILE A 71 -3.34 -8.70 18.92
N ARG A 72 -2.31 -9.20 19.62
CA ARG A 72 -1.29 -8.36 20.24
C ARG A 72 -0.46 -7.62 19.19
N ASN A 73 -0.01 -8.30 18.13
CA ASN A 73 0.75 -7.67 17.04
C ASN A 73 -0.08 -6.59 16.34
N ILE A 74 -1.35 -6.89 16.04
CA ILE A 74 -2.28 -5.90 15.44
C ILE A 74 -2.39 -4.66 16.34
N GLY A 75 -2.56 -4.85 17.66
CA GLY A 75 -2.63 -3.75 18.62
C GLY A 75 -1.36 -2.88 18.61
N LEU A 76 -0.19 -3.51 18.67
CA LEU A 76 1.09 -2.78 18.66
C LEU A 76 1.34 -2.01 17.35
N MET A 77 0.91 -2.55 16.22
CA MET A 77 1.05 -1.92 14.91
C MET A 77 0.05 -0.78 14.70
N LEU A 78 -1.17 -0.92 15.22
CA LEU A 78 -2.15 0.17 15.30
C LEU A 78 -1.62 1.30 16.19
N ASP A 79 -1.19 0.99 17.42
CA ASP A 79 -0.63 1.98 18.32
C ASP A 79 0.56 2.72 17.68
N TYR A 80 1.42 2.00 16.95
CA TYR A 80 2.53 2.62 16.23
C TYR A 80 2.07 3.68 15.22
N ILE A 81 1.18 3.31 14.28
CA ILE A 81 0.79 4.22 13.19
C ILE A 81 -0.03 5.40 13.73
N GLU A 82 -0.91 5.15 14.70
CA GLU A 82 -1.76 6.18 15.29
C GLU A 82 -0.96 7.19 16.10
N ASN A 83 -0.01 6.72 16.93
CA ASN A 83 0.86 7.61 17.68
C ASN A 83 1.85 8.37 16.80
N LYS A 84 2.32 7.76 15.69
CA LYS A 84 3.27 8.40 14.78
C LYS A 84 2.64 9.60 14.06
N TYR A 85 1.37 9.49 13.67
CA TYR A 85 0.67 10.49 12.86
C TYR A 85 -0.38 11.29 13.63
N ASP A 86 -0.59 11.01 14.92
CA ASP A 86 -1.65 11.61 15.75
C ASP A 86 -3.02 11.54 15.04
N LYS A 87 -3.33 10.37 14.49
CA LYS A 87 -4.48 10.13 13.61
C LYS A 87 -5.06 8.74 13.85
N GLU A 88 -6.38 8.61 13.74
CA GLU A 88 -7.05 7.32 13.84
C GLU A 88 -7.01 6.53 12.53
N PHE A 89 -6.71 5.24 12.65
CA PHE A 89 -6.75 4.28 11.55
C PHE A 89 -7.75 3.15 11.85
N GLU A 90 -8.33 2.61 10.79
CA GLU A 90 -9.24 1.45 10.83
C GLU A 90 -8.55 0.23 10.25
N PHE A 91 -8.80 -0.91 10.89
CA PHE A 91 -8.26 -2.20 10.47
C PHE A 91 -8.82 -2.60 9.10
N TYR A 92 -7.93 -3.02 8.19
CA TYR A 92 -8.32 -3.64 6.93
C TYR A 92 -7.95 -5.12 6.91
N LYS A 93 -6.66 -5.45 7.10
CA LYS A 93 -6.17 -6.83 7.01
C LYS A 93 -4.87 -7.03 7.77
N PHE A 94 -4.60 -8.26 8.20
CA PHE A 94 -3.33 -8.64 8.83
C PHE A 94 -2.77 -9.89 8.17
N TYR A 95 -1.47 -9.88 7.92
CA TYR A 95 -0.72 -10.99 7.36
C TYR A 95 0.33 -11.42 8.36
N ALA A 96 0.32 -12.71 8.69
CA ALA A 96 1.35 -13.34 9.47
C ALA A 96 1.49 -14.78 8.97
N ASP A 97 2.72 -15.24 8.82
CA ASP A 97 2.98 -16.62 8.48
C ASP A 97 3.14 -17.46 9.76
N SER A 98 2.74 -18.73 9.69
CA SER A 98 2.97 -19.67 10.80
C SER A 98 4.42 -20.17 10.86
N THR A 99 5.22 -19.85 9.84
CA THR A 99 6.60 -20.34 9.66
C THR A 99 7.67 -19.37 10.16
N GLY A 100 7.34 -18.09 10.39
CA GLY A 100 8.29 -17.04 10.76
C GLY A 100 9.25 -16.61 9.63
N LEU A 101 8.96 -16.99 8.39
CA LEU A 101 9.72 -16.62 7.18
C LEU A 101 9.32 -15.24 6.68
N GLU A 102 8.03 -14.89 6.77
CA GLU A 102 7.50 -13.57 6.44
C GLU A 102 7.29 -12.73 7.70
N THR A 103 7.71 -11.47 7.67
CA THR A 103 7.47 -10.57 8.79
C THR A 103 6.00 -10.15 8.82
N PRO A 104 5.35 -10.13 10.00
CA PRO A 104 3.96 -9.71 10.09
C PRO A 104 3.75 -8.30 9.54
N SER A 105 2.69 -8.14 8.75
CA SER A 105 2.24 -6.86 8.20
C SER A 105 0.77 -6.60 8.52
N LEU A 106 0.44 -5.33 8.70
CA LEU A 106 -0.91 -4.84 8.97
C LEU A 106 -1.28 -3.84 7.88
N GLU A 107 -2.38 -4.07 7.17
CA GLU A 107 -3.02 -3.09 6.32
C GLU A 107 -4.12 -2.35 7.10
N VAL A 108 -4.10 -1.03 7.03
CA VAL A 108 -5.08 -0.11 7.63
C VAL A 108 -5.44 0.99 6.65
N TYR A 109 -6.49 1.74 6.92
CA TYR A 109 -6.76 3.01 6.24
C TYR A 109 -7.09 4.10 7.25
N PRO A 110 -6.71 5.36 7.01
CA PRO A 110 -7.10 6.46 7.89
C PRO A 110 -8.62 6.66 7.83
N VAL A 111 -9.24 7.04 8.96
CA VAL A 111 -10.71 7.16 9.05
C VAL A 111 -11.29 8.16 8.04
N ASP A 112 -10.51 9.18 7.67
CA ASP A 112 -10.89 10.24 6.73
C ASP A 112 -10.62 9.92 5.25
N ASP A 113 -9.93 8.82 4.94
CA ASP A 113 -9.62 8.41 3.57
C ASP A 113 -9.55 6.88 3.47
N SER A 114 -10.67 6.26 3.11
CA SER A 114 -10.78 4.80 3.02
C SER A 114 -10.15 4.17 1.77
N GLU A 115 -9.68 4.98 0.82
CA GLU A 115 -9.01 4.49 -0.39
C GLU A 115 -7.48 4.43 -0.17
N CYS A 116 -6.94 5.15 0.82
CA CYS A 116 -5.55 5.09 1.22
C CYS A 116 -5.27 3.86 2.11
N ILE A 117 -4.95 2.72 1.50
CA ILE A 117 -4.56 1.50 2.22
C ILE A 117 -3.07 1.57 2.56
N VAL A 118 -2.76 1.75 3.84
CA VAL A 118 -1.42 1.83 4.42
C VAL A 118 -0.95 0.47 4.90
N THR A 119 0.27 0.08 4.56
CA THR A 119 0.92 -1.14 5.05
C THR A 119 1.94 -0.82 6.14
N VAL A 120 1.64 -1.23 7.37
CA VAL A 120 2.60 -1.26 8.48
C VAL A 120 3.35 -2.60 8.46
N LYS A 121 4.68 -2.59 8.54
CA LYS A 121 5.53 -3.79 8.53
C LYS A 121 6.40 -3.86 9.77
N THR A 122 6.59 -5.07 10.27
CA THR A 122 7.53 -5.36 11.35
C THR A 122 8.96 -5.43 10.81
N VAL A 123 9.89 -4.73 11.46
CA VAL A 123 11.32 -4.73 11.14
C VAL A 123 12.11 -5.18 12.37
N THR A 124 12.79 -6.33 12.23
CA THR A 124 13.71 -6.84 13.24
C THR A 124 15.13 -6.43 12.86
N LYS A 125 15.76 -5.54 13.64
CA LYS A 125 17.18 -5.24 13.45
C LYS A 125 18.03 -6.38 13.99
N SER A 126 18.90 -6.94 13.16
CA SER A 126 19.74 -8.13 13.46
C SER A 126 20.50 -8.05 14.79
N ASP A 127 20.83 -6.84 15.25
CA ASP A 127 21.67 -6.62 16.43
C ASP A 127 20.89 -6.23 17.70
N SER A 128 19.58 -6.03 17.61
CA SER A 128 18.74 -5.71 18.76
C SER A 128 17.51 -6.61 18.76
N LYS A 129 17.27 -7.35 19.84
CA LYS A 129 15.99 -8.06 20.10
C LYS A 129 14.78 -7.11 20.22
N LYS A 130 14.88 -5.88 19.72
CA LYS A 130 13.86 -4.85 19.73
C LYS A 130 13.15 -4.86 18.38
N VAL A 131 11.84 -5.08 18.44
CA VAL A 131 10.95 -4.93 17.29
C VAL A 131 10.77 -3.45 16.98
N THR A 132 10.89 -3.08 15.71
CA THR A 132 10.57 -1.74 15.18
C THR A 132 9.56 -1.86 14.05
N TYR A 133 8.91 -0.76 13.68
CA TYR A 133 7.91 -0.74 12.61
C TYR A 133 8.26 0.31 11.55
N THR A 134 7.81 0.05 10.34
CA THR A 134 7.81 0.98 9.20
C THR A 134 6.45 0.99 8.56
N ASP A 135 6.10 2.07 7.86
CA ASP A 135 4.86 2.23 7.11
C ASP A 135 5.11 3.04 5.83
N ASP A 136 4.14 3.00 4.92
CA ASP A 136 4.13 3.69 3.63
C ASP A 136 3.15 4.88 3.58
N TYR A 137 2.61 5.34 4.72
CA TYR A 137 1.51 6.33 4.73
C TYR A 137 1.92 7.67 4.07
N MET A 138 3.09 8.21 4.43
CA MET A 138 3.56 9.48 3.85
C MET A 138 3.90 9.36 2.37
N GLU A 139 4.35 8.18 1.92
CA GLU A 139 4.62 7.91 0.52
C GLU A 139 3.30 7.88 -0.27
N LEU A 140 2.27 7.21 0.25
CA LEU A 140 0.94 7.19 -0.36
C LEU A 140 0.31 8.60 -0.44
N GLN A 141 0.43 9.41 0.63
CA GLN A 141 -0.05 10.79 0.63
C GLN A 141 0.67 11.64 -0.41
N ALA A 142 2.01 11.53 -0.47
CA ALA A 142 2.82 12.19 -1.47
C ALA A 142 2.43 11.80 -2.90
N THR A 143 2.22 10.51 -3.16
CA THR A 143 1.79 10.01 -4.47
C THR A 143 0.42 10.56 -4.85
N SER A 144 -0.55 10.54 -3.92
CA SER A 144 -1.88 11.10 -4.16
C SER A 144 -1.84 12.60 -4.46
N GLU A 145 -1.06 13.38 -3.70
CA GLU A 145 -0.89 14.81 -3.98
C GLU A 145 -0.22 15.06 -5.34
N TYR A 146 0.78 14.25 -5.68
CA TYR A 146 1.50 14.34 -6.96
C TYR A 146 0.57 14.05 -8.13
N GLU A 147 -0.14 12.92 -8.09
CA GLU A 147 -1.10 12.53 -9.12
C GLU A 147 -2.19 13.58 -9.26
N GLN A 148 -2.75 14.09 -8.16
CA GLN A 148 -3.79 15.12 -8.22
C GLN A 148 -3.29 16.40 -8.89
N ALA A 149 -2.03 16.79 -8.66
CA ALA A 149 -1.46 17.96 -9.32
C ALA A 149 -1.32 17.76 -10.84
N VAL A 150 -0.94 16.56 -11.28
CA VAL A 150 -0.94 16.19 -12.71
C VAL A 150 -2.37 16.17 -13.27
N LYS A 151 -3.32 15.56 -12.55
CA LYS A 151 -4.74 15.49 -12.95
C LYS A 151 -5.33 16.89 -13.12
N ASN A 152 -5.02 17.82 -12.23
CA ASN A 152 -5.45 19.22 -12.33
C ASN A 152 -4.91 19.89 -13.61
N CYS A 153 -3.64 19.68 -13.95
CA CYS A 153 -3.04 20.20 -15.18
C CYS A 153 -3.76 19.71 -16.44
N ILE A 154 -4.10 18.41 -16.47
CA ILE A 154 -4.82 17.79 -17.58
C ILE A 154 -6.24 18.35 -17.68
N ALA A 155 -6.98 18.37 -16.56
CA ALA A 155 -8.36 18.86 -16.51
C ALA A 155 -8.51 20.35 -16.88
N GLU A 156 -7.51 21.18 -16.56
CA GLU A 156 -7.48 22.60 -16.97
C GLU A 156 -7.37 22.78 -18.49
N ARG A 157 -6.75 21.83 -19.20
CA ARG A 157 -6.48 21.90 -20.64
C ARG A 157 -7.51 21.15 -21.47
N PHE A 158 -7.96 20.00 -20.97
CA PHE A 158 -8.84 19.08 -21.67
C PHE A 158 -10.09 18.86 -20.83
N GLN A 159 -11.02 19.80 -20.96
CA GLN A 159 -12.33 19.70 -20.30
C GLN A 159 -13.06 18.46 -20.80
N ASP A 160 -13.67 17.72 -19.88
CA ASP A 160 -14.44 16.49 -20.15
C ASP A 160 -13.63 15.31 -20.71
N ALA A 161 -12.29 15.41 -20.75
CA ALA A 161 -11.46 14.26 -21.09
C ALA A 161 -11.56 13.19 -19.98
N GLU A 162 -11.69 11.94 -20.41
CA GLU A 162 -11.60 10.79 -19.51
C GLU A 162 -10.15 10.32 -19.44
N PHE A 163 -9.59 10.29 -18.23
CA PHE A 163 -8.20 9.92 -18.02
C PHE A 163 -7.94 9.42 -16.60
N GLU A 164 -6.86 8.66 -16.46
CA GLU A 164 -6.28 8.28 -15.17
C GLU A 164 -4.79 8.58 -15.15
N VAL A 165 -4.28 8.82 -13.94
CA VAL A 165 -2.86 9.10 -13.67
C VAL A 165 -2.40 8.17 -12.58
N PHE A 166 -1.28 7.50 -12.83
CA PHE A 166 -0.62 6.61 -11.89
C PHE A 166 0.84 7.01 -11.76
N SER A 167 1.38 7.09 -10.54
CA SER A 167 2.77 7.45 -10.32
C SER A 167 3.46 6.59 -9.26
N THR A 168 4.75 6.33 -9.47
CA THR A 168 5.65 5.78 -8.45
C THR A 168 6.62 6.89 -8.06
N ILE A 169 6.64 7.29 -6.79
CA ILE A 169 7.63 8.23 -6.26
C ILE A 169 8.86 7.46 -5.80
N ASN A 170 9.98 7.61 -6.51
CA ASN A 170 11.24 6.94 -6.17
C ASN A 170 12.02 7.67 -5.07
N SER A 171 11.90 9.00 -5.01
CA SER A 171 12.50 9.81 -3.95
C SER A 171 11.82 11.17 -3.84
N MET A 172 11.98 11.82 -2.69
CA MET A 172 11.45 13.16 -2.45
C MET A 172 12.52 14.04 -1.78
N GLU A 173 12.76 15.21 -2.36
CA GLU A 173 13.61 16.24 -1.74
C GLU A 173 12.92 16.82 -0.48
N GLU A 174 13.68 17.12 0.56
CA GLU A 174 13.15 17.76 1.77
C GLU A 174 12.75 19.24 1.53
N GLY A 175 11.81 19.75 2.33
CA GLY A 175 11.40 21.15 2.36
C GLY A 175 9.92 21.41 2.03
N GLU A 176 9.52 22.68 2.05
CA GLU A 176 8.10 23.12 1.95
C GLU A 176 7.60 23.39 0.53
N ARG A 177 8.39 23.11 -0.52
CA ARG A 177 7.95 23.32 -1.92
C ARG A 177 6.76 22.41 -2.29
N ASP A 178 6.13 22.62 -3.44
CA ASP A 178 5.07 21.71 -3.92
C ASP A 178 5.62 20.31 -4.22
N VAL A 179 4.76 19.29 -4.14
CA VAL A 179 5.14 17.88 -4.31
C VAL A 179 5.71 17.60 -5.70
N LEU A 180 5.16 18.21 -6.77
CA LEU A 180 5.65 18.07 -8.14
C LEU A 180 7.11 18.51 -8.26
N SER A 181 7.52 19.54 -7.51
CA SER A 181 8.88 20.09 -7.55
C SER A 181 9.93 19.32 -6.75
N LYS A 182 9.50 18.44 -5.84
CA LYS A 182 10.40 17.69 -4.93
C LYS A 182 10.46 16.20 -5.27
N ALA A 183 9.41 15.66 -5.88
CA ALA A 183 9.30 14.23 -6.13
C ALA A 183 10.04 13.82 -7.41
N SER A 184 10.96 12.87 -7.30
CA SER A 184 11.48 12.12 -8.42
C SER A 184 10.53 10.95 -8.70
N ALA A 185 9.77 11.01 -9.79
CA ALA A 185 8.71 10.04 -10.06
C ALA A 185 8.74 9.48 -11.48
N VAL A 186 8.20 8.28 -11.63
CA VAL A 186 7.72 7.73 -12.89
C VAL A 186 6.21 7.96 -12.95
N THR A 187 5.71 8.50 -14.05
CA THR A 187 4.29 8.85 -14.22
C THR A 187 3.71 8.25 -15.48
N TYR A 188 2.55 7.64 -15.33
CA TYR A 188 1.74 7.06 -16.38
C TYR A 188 0.45 7.88 -16.49
N VAL A 189 0.10 8.29 -17.71
CA VAL A 189 -1.15 8.97 -18.02
C VAL A 189 -1.86 8.13 -19.07
N CYS A 190 -3.05 7.64 -18.75
CA CYS A 190 -3.93 6.94 -19.67
C CYS A 190 -5.09 7.88 -20.00
N MET A 191 -5.31 8.23 -21.26
CA MET A 191 -6.36 9.15 -21.69
C MET A 191 -7.14 8.59 -22.87
N VAL A 192 -8.47 8.69 -22.83
CA VAL A 192 -9.33 8.50 -23.99
C VAL A 192 -9.08 9.64 -24.98
N ASP A 193 -8.61 9.32 -26.18
CA ASP A 193 -8.24 10.27 -27.24
C ASP A 193 -9.46 11.15 -27.63
N PRO A 194 -9.50 12.43 -27.21
CA PRO A 194 -10.60 13.32 -27.57
C PRO A 194 -10.39 14.00 -28.93
N PHE A 195 -9.28 13.73 -29.63
CA PHE A 195 -8.84 14.52 -30.78
C PHE A 195 -9.20 13.85 -32.11
N GLU A 196 -9.65 14.66 -33.08
CA GLU A 196 -9.89 14.17 -34.45
C GLU A 196 -8.59 13.92 -35.22
N LYS A 197 -7.53 14.67 -34.89
CA LYS A 197 -6.24 14.62 -35.57
C LYS A 197 -5.14 14.21 -34.61
N GLU A 198 -4.29 13.33 -35.10
CA GLU A 198 -3.09 12.87 -34.40
C GLU A 198 -2.15 14.00 -33.97
N GLU A 199 -1.92 14.99 -34.83
CA GLU A 199 -1.04 16.12 -34.54
C GLU A 199 -1.50 16.92 -33.31
N ASP A 200 -2.82 17.13 -33.18
CA ASP A 200 -3.41 17.83 -32.04
C ASP A 200 -3.24 17.00 -30.75
N ALA A 201 -3.38 15.69 -30.89
CA ALA A 201 -3.27 14.72 -29.82
C ALA A 201 -1.83 14.57 -29.28
N LEU A 202 -0.85 14.52 -30.18
CA LEU A 202 0.58 14.53 -29.83
C LEU A 202 0.98 15.84 -29.17
N LYS A 203 0.51 16.97 -29.69
CA LYS A 203 0.77 18.29 -29.09
C LYS A 203 0.19 18.40 -27.69
N ALA A 204 -1.03 17.88 -27.46
CA ALA A 204 -1.65 17.83 -26.14
C ALA A 204 -0.81 17.02 -25.14
N ALA A 205 -0.33 15.84 -25.56
CA ALA A 205 0.55 15.03 -24.74
C ALA A 205 1.89 15.77 -24.45
N GLU A 206 2.45 16.50 -25.41
CA GLU A 206 3.68 17.28 -25.22
C GLU A 206 3.49 18.38 -24.17
N GLU A 207 2.35 19.07 -24.20
CA GLU A 207 2.02 20.10 -23.22
C GLU A 207 1.96 19.55 -21.78
N VAL A 208 1.33 18.39 -21.58
CA VAL A 208 1.27 17.71 -20.27
C VAL A 208 2.66 17.30 -19.82
N ILE A 209 3.44 16.68 -20.71
CA ILE A 209 4.81 16.24 -20.40
C ILE A 209 5.71 17.41 -20.04
N ASN A 210 5.62 18.52 -20.79
CA ASN A 210 6.41 19.72 -20.53
C ASN A 210 6.01 20.37 -19.20
N TYR A 211 4.72 20.41 -18.86
CA TYR A 211 4.28 20.87 -17.55
C TYR A 211 4.91 20.06 -16.41
N ILE A 212 4.84 18.73 -16.48
CA ILE A 212 5.40 17.85 -15.43
C ILE A 212 6.92 18.08 -15.33
N LYS A 213 7.61 18.15 -16.47
CA LYS A 213 9.06 18.43 -16.52
C LYS A 213 9.40 19.77 -15.88
N GLU A 214 8.74 20.85 -16.29
CA GLU A 214 9.00 22.20 -15.77
C GLU A 214 8.78 22.27 -14.26
N LYS A 215 7.68 21.69 -13.77
CA LYS A 215 7.35 21.68 -12.34
C LYS A 215 8.33 20.83 -11.53
N ASN A 216 8.79 19.72 -12.09
CA ASN A 216 9.78 18.83 -11.47
C ASN A 216 11.24 19.26 -11.73
N GLY A 217 11.49 20.51 -12.11
CA GLY A 217 12.84 21.02 -12.37
C GLY A 217 13.61 20.24 -13.45
N ASN A 218 12.90 19.66 -14.41
CA ASN A 218 13.38 18.81 -15.50
C ASN A 218 14.05 17.49 -15.06
N LYS A 219 13.60 16.90 -13.95
CA LYS A 219 14.12 15.62 -13.42
C LYS A 219 13.13 14.42 -13.44
N PRO A 220 12.07 14.34 -14.26
CA PRO A 220 11.22 13.14 -14.22
C PRO A 220 12.03 11.91 -14.64
N LEU A 221 11.82 10.79 -13.92
CA LEU A 221 12.50 9.52 -14.23
C LEU A 221 11.92 8.88 -15.48
N GLY A 222 10.62 9.04 -15.68
CA GLY A 222 9.90 8.63 -16.87
C GLY A 222 8.50 9.25 -16.90
N ILE A 223 8.05 9.69 -18.07
CA ILE A 223 6.63 10.04 -18.29
C ILE A 223 6.15 9.23 -19.47
N TYR A 224 5.08 8.48 -19.27
CA TYR A 224 4.46 7.60 -20.26
C TYR A 224 3.01 8.06 -20.48
N TYR A 225 2.72 8.57 -21.66
CA TYR A 225 1.41 9.06 -22.05
C TYR A 225 0.80 8.10 -23.05
N TYR A 226 -0.28 7.43 -22.66
CA TYR A 226 -1.03 6.47 -23.45
C TYR A 226 -2.33 7.11 -23.90
N MET A 227 -2.48 7.27 -25.20
CA MET A 227 -3.71 7.76 -25.80
C MET A 227 -4.47 6.57 -26.38
N GLN A 228 -5.72 6.41 -25.95
CA GLN A 228 -6.49 5.18 -26.12
C GLN A 228 -7.84 5.47 -26.78
N THR A 229 -8.43 4.50 -27.44
CA THR A 229 -9.88 4.55 -27.72
C THR A 229 -10.66 4.33 -26.42
N GLU A 230 -11.94 4.71 -26.39
CA GLU A 230 -12.83 4.43 -25.26
C GLU A 230 -12.90 2.91 -24.94
N GLU A 231 -12.87 2.06 -25.97
CA GLU A 231 -12.84 0.60 -25.80
C GLU A 231 -11.54 0.14 -25.12
N GLN A 232 -10.39 0.62 -25.58
CA GLN A 232 -9.07 0.29 -25.01
C GLN A 232 -8.96 0.76 -23.56
N PHE A 233 -9.42 1.98 -23.28
CA PHE A 233 -9.42 2.55 -21.93
C PHE A 233 -10.27 1.70 -20.97
N ASN A 234 -11.49 1.34 -21.38
CA ASN A 234 -12.39 0.51 -20.56
C ASN A 234 -11.89 -0.94 -20.35
N GLN A 235 -11.00 -1.43 -21.22
CA GLN A 235 -10.35 -2.74 -21.07
C GLN A 235 -9.03 -2.67 -20.30
N THR A 236 -8.50 -1.47 -20.05
CA THR A 236 -7.25 -1.27 -19.32
C THR A 236 -7.46 -1.61 -17.85
N TYR A 237 -6.86 -2.71 -17.40
CA TYR A 237 -6.89 -3.14 -16.01
C TYR A 237 -5.62 -2.70 -15.29
N ILE A 238 -5.51 -1.38 -15.08
CA ILE A 238 -4.44 -0.75 -14.29
C ILE A 238 -5.09 -0.14 -13.05
N THR A 239 -4.51 -0.46 -11.90
CA THR A 239 -4.97 -0.03 -10.58
C THR A 239 -3.89 0.73 -9.82
N SER A 240 -2.61 0.56 -10.17
CA SER A 240 -1.50 1.33 -9.62
C SER A 240 -0.34 1.45 -10.62
N ALA A 241 0.66 2.27 -10.29
CA ALA A 241 1.88 2.41 -11.09
C ALA A 241 2.80 1.17 -11.02
N ASP A 242 2.54 0.23 -10.10
CA ASP A 242 3.30 -1.02 -9.98
C ASP A 242 2.76 -2.14 -10.88
N ASP A 243 1.59 -1.91 -11.51
CA ASP A 243 1.01 -2.84 -12.47
C ASP A 243 1.83 -2.90 -13.77
N ASP A 244 1.66 -3.97 -14.54
CA ASP A 244 2.36 -4.14 -15.81
C ASP A 244 1.70 -3.31 -16.93
N PHE A 245 2.38 -2.25 -17.35
CA PHE A 245 1.93 -1.39 -18.46
C PHE A 245 2.29 -1.94 -19.86
N SER A 246 2.93 -3.12 -19.96
CA SER A 246 3.34 -3.68 -21.25
C SER A 246 2.16 -4.16 -22.11
N ASP A 247 1.07 -4.57 -21.46
CA ASP A 247 -0.17 -5.03 -22.12
C ASP A 247 -1.17 -3.90 -22.41
N VAL A 248 -0.88 -2.66 -21.98
CA VAL A 248 -1.76 -1.52 -22.24
C VAL A 248 -1.87 -1.29 -23.75
N GLU A 249 -3.10 -1.35 -24.26
CA GLU A 249 -3.40 -1.00 -25.65
C GLU A 249 -3.52 0.51 -25.81
N TYR A 250 -2.98 1.03 -26.90
CA TYR A 250 -2.99 2.46 -27.19
C TYR A 250 -3.08 2.68 -28.70
N LYS A 251 -3.64 3.82 -29.08
CA LYS A 251 -3.55 4.38 -30.43
C LYS A 251 -2.17 5.02 -30.63
N TYR A 252 -1.75 5.82 -29.65
CA TYR A 252 -0.43 6.44 -29.63
C TYR A 252 0.16 6.40 -28.23
N ARG A 253 1.48 6.28 -28.18
CA ARG A 253 2.23 6.42 -26.93
C ARG A 253 3.34 7.44 -27.10
N MET A 254 3.40 8.39 -26.18
CA MET A 254 4.57 9.24 -26.03
C MET A 254 5.29 8.91 -24.73
N THR A 255 6.59 8.71 -24.83
CA THR A 255 7.44 8.41 -23.67
C THR A 255 8.55 9.43 -23.57
N THR A 256 8.88 9.84 -22.35
CA THR A 256 10.09 10.62 -22.10
C THR A 256 10.90 10.04 -20.96
N ASN A 257 12.11 9.58 -21.28
CA ASN A 257 13.11 9.16 -20.30
C ASN A 257 14.34 10.05 -20.48
N ASN A 258 14.82 10.68 -19.40
CA ASN A 258 16.09 11.43 -19.40
C ASN A 258 16.27 12.38 -20.61
N ASN A 259 15.26 13.20 -20.91
CA ASN A 259 15.22 14.21 -21.98
C ASN A 259 15.06 13.73 -23.44
N ALA A 260 14.93 12.42 -23.70
CA ALA A 260 14.57 11.94 -25.03
C ALA A 260 13.06 11.63 -25.08
N ALA A 261 12.33 12.28 -25.99
CA ALA A 261 10.96 11.92 -26.31
C ALA A 261 10.94 10.88 -27.44
N ARG A 262 10.09 9.86 -27.32
CA ARG A 262 9.82 8.88 -28.37
C ARG A 262 8.32 8.73 -28.54
N ILE A 263 7.88 8.75 -29.80
CA ILE A 263 6.51 8.49 -30.21
C ILE A 263 6.46 7.09 -30.80
N GLU A 264 5.49 6.31 -30.38
CA GLU A 264 5.22 4.97 -30.88
C GLU A 264 3.74 4.85 -31.27
N GLU A 265 3.51 4.35 -32.49
CA GLU A 265 2.20 3.95 -33.00
C GLU A 265 2.09 2.42 -32.93
N LYS A 266 0.91 1.91 -32.58
CA LYS A 266 0.63 0.46 -32.50
C LYS A 266 -0.29 0.01 -33.62
#